data_AF-A0A9N9G8K8-F1
#
_entry.id   AF-A0A9N9G8K8-F1
#
_cell.length_a   1.000
_cell.length_b   1.000
_cell.length_c   1.000
_cell.angle_alpha   90.00
_cell.angle_beta   90.00
_cell.angle_gamma   90.00
#
_symmetry.space_group_name_H-M   'P 1'
#
loop_
_entity.id
_entity.type
_entity.pdbx_description
1 polymer ?
#
loop_
_entity_poly.entity_id
_entity_poly.type
_entity_poly.pdbx_seq_one_letter_code
_entity_poly.pdbx_strand_id
1 'polypeptide(L)' 'MIKGQLHVRVLEGRNVKDTDAVGRGDPFVEFWIDGHEKHKTDSRCNTNTPVWLYETTL' A
#
# COMPACT_ATOMS: atom_id res chain seq x y z
N MET A 1 -5.02 -0.27 29.02
CA MET A 1 -4.82 -0.19 27.56
C MET A 1 -3.88 0.97 27.29
N ILE A 2 -2.68 0.69 26.78
CA ILE A 2 -1.79 1.73 26.28
C ILE A 2 -2.41 2.31 25.01
N LYS A 3 -2.66 3.62 25.00
CA LYS A 3 -3.04 4.35 23.80
C LYS A 3 -1.77 4.98 23.23
N GLY A 4 -1.50 4.74 21.96
CA GLY A 4 -0.41 5.35 21.22
C GLY A 4 -0.88 5.73 19.82
N GLN A 5 -0.16 6.64 19.16
CA GLN A 5 -0.39 6.94 17.74
C GLN A 5 0.44 6.00 16.89
N LEU A 6 -0.17 5.41 15.87
CA LEU A 6 0.51 4.59 14.88
C LEU A 6 0.75 5.43 13.62
N HIS A 7 2.02 5.71 13.32
CA HIS A 7 2.40 6.39 12.09
C HIS A 7 2.79 5.36 11.04
N VAL A 8 2.08 5.33 9.92
CA VAL A 8 2.31 4.40 8.81
C VAL A 8 2.82 5.17 7.60
N ARG A 9 3.96 4.74 7.06
CA ARG A 9 4.55 5.29 5.84
C ARG A 9 4.72 4.19 4.81
N VAL A 10 4.02 4.32 3.69
CA VAL A 10 4.14 3.41 2.54
C VAL A 10 5.02 4.10 1.49
N LEU A 11 6.26 3.64 1.39
CA LEU A 11 7.27 4.26 0.52
C LEU A 11 7.16 3.72 -0.91
N GLU A 12 7.51 2.45 -1.11
CA GLU A 12 7.58 1.81 -2.41
C GLU A 12 7.45 0.29 -2.31
N GLY A 13 7.13 -0.33 -3.45
CA GLY A 13 7.21 -1.77 -3.67
C GLY A 13 8.29 -2.07 -4.71
N ARG A 14 8.92 -3.26 -4.64
CA ARG A 14 9.93 -3.68 -5.61
C ARG A 14 9.63 -5.08 -6.12
N ASN A 15 9.77 -5.27 -7.43
CA ASN A 15 9.52 -6.54 -8.10
C ASN A 15 8.15 -7.13 -7.75
N VAL A 16 7.13 -6.28 -7.71
CA VAL A 16 5.74 -6.72 -7.53
C VAL A 16 5.40 -7.66 -8.69
N LYS A 17 4.84 -8.82 -8.35
CA LYS A 17 4.49 -9.84 -9.34
C LYS A 17 3.40 -9.30 -10.26
N ASP A 18 3.63 -9.42 -11.57
CA ASP A 18 2.60 -9.17 -12.55
C ASP A 18 1.48 -10.20 -12.41
N THR A 19 0.27 -9.68 -12.27
CA THR A 19 -0.96 -10.47 -12.28
C THR A 19 -1.68 -10.44 -13.62
N ASP A 20 -1.26 -9.55 -14.52
CA ASP A 20 -1.92 -9.31 -15.80
C ASP A 20 -1.34 -10.23 -16.88
N ALA A 21 -2.23 -10.74 -17.74
CA ALA A 21 -1.83 -11.63 -18.83
C ALA A 21 -0.98 -10.91 -19.90
N VAL A 22 -1.16 -9.59 -20.04
CA VAL A 22 -0.43 -8.72 -20.96
C VAL A 22 -0.25 -7.36 -20.28
N GLY A 23 0.99 -6.86 -20.21
CA GLY A 23 1.31 -5.58 -19.57
C GLY A 23 1.83 -5.73 -18.15
N ARG A 24 1.88 -4.62 -17.40
CA ARG A 24 2.19 -4.63 -15.96
C ARG A 24 0.95 -4.26 -15.17
N GLY A 25 0.87 -4.79 -13.95
CA GLY A 25 -0.25 -4.52 -13.05
C GLY A 25 -0.32 -3.08 -12.54
N ASP A 26 -1.43 -2.80 -11.85
CA ASP A 26 -1.69 -1.53 -11.15
C ASP A 26 -1.65 -1.71 -9.61
N PRO A 27 -0.46 -1.91 -9.01
CA PRO A 27 -0.37 -2.22 -7.58
C PRO A 27 -0.84 -1.10 -6.65
N PHE A 28 -1.38 -1.50 -5.50
CA PHE A 28 -1.71 -0.66 -4.35
C PHE A 28 -1.39 -1.41 -3.04
N VAL A 29 -1.30 -0.68 -1.93
CA VAL A 29 -1.15 -1.27 -0.59
C VAL A 29 -2.44 -1.08 0.20
N GLU A 30 -2.86 -2.13 0.87
CA GLU A 30 -4.00 -2.15 1.79
C GLU A 30 -3.55 -2.74 3.13
N PHE A 31 -3.94 -2.11 4.24
CA PHE A 31 -3.61 -2.58 5.58
C PHE A 31 -4.78 -2.34 6.54
N TRP A 32 -4.93 -3.24 7.52
CA TRP A 32 -6.05 -3.24 8.47
C TRP A 32 -5.54 -3.13 9.90
N ILE A 33 -6.18 -2.30 10.72
CA ILE A 33 -5.94 -2.22 12.16
C ILE A 33 -7.08 -2.93 12.90
N ASP A 34 -6.73 -3.81 13.83
CA ASP A 34 -7.65 -4.64 14.61
C ASP A 34 -8.70 -5.39 13.78
N GLY A 35 -8.41 -5.65 12.50
CA GLY A 35 -9.29 -6.36 11.57
C GLY A 35 -10.53 -5.57 11.10
N HIS A 36 -10.70 -4.31 11.53
CA HIS A 36 -11.89 -3.51 11.23
C HIS A 36 -11.58 -2.19 10.52
N GLU A 37 -10.43 -1.58 10.81
CA GLU A 37 -10.09 -0.28 10.24
C GLU A 37 -9.21 -0.47 9.00
N LYS A 38 -9.78 -0.23 7.82
CA LYS A 38 -9.13 -0.47 6.53
C LYS A 38 -8.61 0.83 5.93
N HIS A 39 -7.33 0.80 5.54
CA HIS A 39 -6.65 1.89 4.85
C HIS A 39 -6.06 1.38 3.54
N LYS A 40 -6.02 2.27 2.54
CA LYS A 40 -5.59 1.94 1.18
C LYS A 40 -4.84 3.11 0.56
N THR A 41 -3.76 2.82 -0.16
CA THR A 41 -3.07 3.80 -1.01
C THR A 41 -3.75 3.94 -2.36
N ASP A 42 -3.40 4.99 -3.11
CA ASP A 42 -3.72 5.05 -4.54
C ASP A 42 -3.06 3.87 -5.30
N SER A 43 -3.69 3.46 -6.39
CA SER A 43 -3.07 2.52 -7.33
C SER A 43 -2.01 3.23 -8.17
N ARG A 44 -0.89 2.55 -8.43
CA ARG A 44 0.16 3.04 -9.34
C ARG A 44 0.07 2.27 -10.65
N CYS A 45 -0.09 2.99 -11.76
CA CYS A 45 -0.39 2.37 -13.03
C CYS A 45 0.84 1.69 -13.65
N ASN A 46 0.65 0.49 -14.20
CA ASN A 46 1.57 -0.22 -15.10
C ASN A 46 3.02 -0.27 -14.59
N THR A 47 3.21 -0.69 -13.33
CA THR A 47 4.54 -0.73 -12.69
C THR A 47 4.71 -1.86 -11.69
N ASN A 48 5.89 -2.49 -11.70
CA ASN A 48 6.30 -3.51 -10.72
C ASN A 48 7.18 -2.93 -9.61
N THR A 49 7.51 -1.64 -9.73
CA THR A 49 8.25 -0.87 -8.74
C THR A 49 7.48 0.40 -8.38
N PRO A 50 6.26 0.28 -7.83
CA PRO A 50 5.43 1.43 -7.47
C PRO A 50 6.05 2.25 -6.34
N VAL A 51 5.94 3.58 -6.44
CA VAL A 51 6.33 4.53 -5.39
C VAL A 51 5.08 5.26 -4.93
N TRP A 52 4.75 5.19 -3.64
CA TRP A 52 3.57 5.84 -3.07
C TRP A 52 3.89 7.10 -2.29
N LEU A 53 4.97 7.11 -1.50
CA LEU A 53 5.29 8.18 -0.53
C LEU A 53 4.05 8.60 0.28
N TYR A 54 3.24 7.61 0.66
CA TYR A 54 2.00 7.80 1.40
C TYR A 54 2.30 7.78 2.89
N GLU A 55 1.72 8.72 3.63
CA GLU A 55 1.88 8.84 5.07
C GLU A 55 0.52 9.02 5.73
N THR A 56 0.28 8.31 6.83
CA THR A 56 -0.92 8.47 7.65
C THR A 56 -0.61 8.23 9.12
N THR A 57 -1.44 8.79 9.99
CA THR A 57 -1.39 8.62 11.44
C THR A 57 -2.74 8.14 11.94
N LEU A 58 -2.72 7.06 12.72
CA LEU A 58 -3.89 6.36 13.27
C LEU A 58 -3.87 6.42 14.79
#